data_AF-A0A927Y7T8-F1
#
_entry.id   AF-A0A927Y7T8-F1
#
_cell.length_a   1.000
_cell.length_b   1.000
_cell.length_c   1.000
_cell.angle_alpha   90.00
_cell.angle_beta   90.00
_cell.angle_gamma   90.00
#
_symmetry.space_group_name_H-M   'P 1'
#
loop_
_entity.id
_entity.type
_entity.pdbx_description
1 polymer ?
#
loop_
_entity_poly.entity_id
_entity_poly.type
_entity_poly.pdbx_seq_one_letter_code
_entity_poly.pdbx_strand_id
1 'polypeptide(L)'
;MAYKFTDKKSSKQQQNTYALYMMLSSYFNKSICNSKSLETSLRLYYQELPATRQEALEAKMIADIERELKDVLPVLGKMNCNVVIRRQAGEYQLSFETGFEVVSAAVDPKGRYRIQVLRGTENSPQIPA
;
A
#
# COMPACT_ATOMS: atom_id res chain seq x y z
N MET A 1 9.40 24.62 14.66
CA MET A 1 9.72 23.18 14.63
C MET A 1 10.85 22.97 13.64
N ALA A 2 12.04 22.56 14.10
CA ALA A 2 13.18 22.32 13.23
C ALA A 2 13.04 20.96 12.54
N TYR A 3 12.81 20.97 11.23
CA TYR A 3 12.77 19.76 10.40
C TYR A 3 14.20 19.20 10.32
N LYS A 4 14.51 18.25 11.22
CA LYS A 4 15.83 17.61 11.29
C LYS A 4 16.00 16.69 10.09
N PHE A 5 17.14 16.86 9.42
CA PHE A 5 17.62 16.17 8.24
C PHE A 5 17.97 14.68 8.47
N THR A 6 17.29 13.98 9.40
CA THR A 6 17.61 12.59 9.81
C THR A 6 16.89 11.50 9.01
N ASP A 7 15.97 11.84 8.10
CA ASP A 7 14.96 10.86 7.67
C ASP A 7 14.90 10.54 6.16
N LYS A 8 16.01 10.68 5.40
CA LYS A 8 16.03 10.29 3.96
C LYS A 8 15.60 8.83 3.68
N LYS A 9 15.76 7.92 4.64
CA LYS A 9 15.33 6.51 4.51
C LYS A 9 13.85 6.34 4.82
N SER A 10 13.39 7.02 5.87
CA SER A 10 11.98 7.09 6.29
C SER A 10 11.15 7.74 5.19
N SER A 11 11.58 8.86 4.61
CA SER A 11 10.84 9.53 3.53
C SER A 11 10.56 8.59 2.35
N LYS A 12 11.52 7.75 1.94
CA LYS A 12 11.32 6.78 0.85
C LYS A 12 10.29 5.70 1.21
N GLN A 13 10.31 5.19 2.44
CA GLN A 13 9.31 4.21 2.89
C GLN A 13 7.90 4.82 2.85
N GLN A 14 7.72 6.04 3.39
CA GLN A 14 6.43 6.74 3.39
C GLN A 14 5.96 7.08 1.97
N GLN A 15 6.87 7.58 1.12
CA GLN A 15 6.62 7.87 -0.30
C GLN A 15 6.09 6.64 -1.04
N ASN A 16 6.82 5.52 -0.93
CA ASN A 16 6.43 4.29 -1.60
C ASN A 16 5.14 3.71 -1.01
N THR A 17 4.91 3.87 0.30
CA THR A 17 3.64 3.45 0.94
C THR A 17 2.47 4.22 0.37
N TYR A 18 2.59 5.55 0.20
CA TYR A 18 1.51 6.35 -0.38
C TYR A 18 1.30 6.06 -1.86
N ALA A 19 2.38 5.96 -2.64
CA ALA A 19 2.29 5.62 -4.06
C ALA A 19 1.61 4.27 -4.26
N LEU A 20 1.98 3.28 -3.45
CA LEU A 20 1.37 1.95 -3.50
C LEU A 20 -0.09 1.96 -3.06
N TYR A 21 -0.42 2.74 -2.02
CA TYR A 21 -1.81 3.01 -1.64
C TYR A 21 -2.62 3.56 -2.82
N MET A 22 -2.11 4.59 -3.48
CA MET A 22 -2.79 5.29 -4.57
C MET A 22 -2.97 4.40 -5.80
N MET A 23 -1.90 3.72 -6.22
CA MET A 23 -1.91 2.84 -7.39
C MET A 23 -2.79 1.62 -7.16
N LEU A 24 -2.71 0.94 -6.01
CA LEU A 24 -3.61 -0.19 -5.74
C LEU A 24 -5.07 0.27 -5.59
N SER A 25 -5.32 1.42 -4.96
CA SER A 25 -6.66 1.97 -4.77
C SER A 25 -7.38 2.25 -6.10
N SER A 26 -6.65 2.58 -7.17
CA SER A 26 -7.23 2.90 -8.48
C SER A 26 -7.76 1.68 -9.24
N TYR A 27 -7.35 0.46 -8.85
CA TYR A 27 -7.87 -0.78 -9.45
C TYR A 27 -9.24 -1.21 -8.90
N PHE A 28 -9.75 -0.55 -7.86
CA PHE A 28 -11.05 -0.85 -7.26
C PHE A 28 -12.13 0.13 -7.76
N ASN A 29 -13.39 -0.30 -7.76
CA ASN A 29 -14.52 0.58 -8.09
C ASN A 29 -14.61 1.77 -7.12
N LYS A 30 -14.40 1.51 -5.83
CA LYS A 30 -14.35 2.51 -4.78
C LYS A 30 -13.42 2.04 -3.67
N SER A 31 -12.52 2.90 -3.23
CA SER A 31 -11.62 2.65 -2.11
C SER A 31 -11.88 3.66 -0.99
N ILE A 32 -11.99 3.16 0.25
CA ILE A 32 -12.20 4.00 1.44
C ILE A 32 -11.09 3.71 2.44
N CYS A 33 -10.19 4.67 2.66
CA CYS A 33 -9.17 4.54 3.70
C CYS A 33 -9.73 4.82 5.09
N ASN A 34 -9.51 3.88 6.01
CA ASN A 34 -9.97 3.97 7.40
C ASN A 34 -9.14 4.93 8.25
N SER A 35 -7.90 5.26 7.84
CA SER A 35 -7.02 6.16 8.58
C SER A 35 -6.69 7.42 7.78
N LYS A 36 -7.58 8.40 7.84
CA LYS A 36 -7.44 9.68 7.11
C LYS A 36 -6.23 10.49 7.55
N SER A 37 -5.89 10.49 8.83
CA SER A 37 -4.70 11.19 9.34
C SER A 37 -3.40 10.58 8.80
N LEU A 38 -3.30 9.24 8.79
CA LEU A 38 -2.13 8.55 8.26
C LEU A 38 -2.03 8.68 6.75
N GLU A 39 -3.13 8.55 6.02
CA GLU A 39 -3.22 8.82 4.58
C GLU A 39 -2.68 10.22 4.26
N THR A 40 -3.12 11.24 5.02
CA THR A 40 -2.69 12.63 4.80
C THR A 40 -1.21 12.81 5.07
N SER A 41 -0.69 12.23 6.15
CA SER A 41 0.75 12.29 6.45
C SER A 41 1.61 11.64 5.36
N LEU A 42 1.19 10.46 4.88
CA LEU A 42 1.88 9.74 3.81
C LEU A 42 1.85 10.52 2.48
N ARG A 43 0.72 11.18 2.17
CA ARG A 43 0.59 12.05 1.00
C ARG A 43 1.61 13.18 0.99
N LEU A 44 1.87 13.81 2.14
CA LEU A 44 2.83 14.92 2.23
C LEU A 44 4.24 14.45 1.83
N TYR A 45 4.68 13.29 2.30
CA TYR A 45 5.97 12.71 1.90
C TYR A 45 6.05 12.41 0.40
N TYR A 46 4.95 11.92 -0.18
CA TYR A 46 4.87 11.68 -1.62
C TYR A 46 4.98 12.96 -2.43
N GLN A 47 4.32 14.04 -1.98
CA GLN A 47 4.35 15.33 -2.65
C GLN A 47 5.74 16.00 -2.62
N GLU A 48 6.63 15.59 -1.71
CA GLU A 48 8.04 16.02 -1.72
C GLU A 48 8.86 15.39 -2.86
N LEU A 49 8.37 14.32 -3.53
CA LEU A 49 9.05 13.76 -4.70
C LEU A 49 8.90 14.67 -5.92
N PRO A 50 9.98 14.91 -6.67
CA PRO A 50 9.89 15.54 -8.00
C PRO A 50 8.97 14.74 -8.93
N ALA A 51 8.20 15.43 -9.78
CA ALA A 51 7.24 14.81 -10.70
C ALA A 51 7.84 13.68 -11.55
N THR A 52 9.04 13.86 -12.10
CA THR A 52 9.73 12.83 -12.89
C THR A 52 10.02 11.55 -12.10
N ARG A 53 10.22 11.66 -10.78
CA ARG A 53 10.39 10.49 -9.90
C ARG A 53 9.06 9.87 -9.48
N GLN A 54 8.01 10.68 -9.36
CA GLN A 54 6.65 10.21 -9.14
C GLN A 54 6.21 9.34 -10.33
N GLU A 55 6.32 9.87 -11.54
CA GLU A 55 5.99 9.15 -12.78
C GLU A 55 6.74 7.82 -12.92
N ALA A 56 8.06 7.84 -12.68
CA ALA A 56 8.88 6.62 -12.75
C ALA A 56 8.50 5.59 -11.67
N LEU A 57 8.13 6.05 -10.47
CA LEU A 57 7.70 5.19 -9.38
C LEU A 57 6.32 4.58 -9.67
N GLU A 58 5.37 5.39 -10.13
CA GLU A 58 4.01 4.97 -10.50
C GLU A 58 4.06 3.97 -11.65
N ALA A 59 4.79 4.26 -12.73
CA ALA A 59 4.93 3.35 -13.87
C ALA A 59 5.50 1.99 -13.47
N LYS A 60 6.51 1.98 -12.57
CA LYS A 60 7.06 0.74 -12.02
C LYS A 60 6.01 -0.01 -11.19
N MET A 61 5.30 0.68 -10.30
CA MET A 61 4.29 0.07 -9.44
C MET A 61 3.13 -0.50 -10.24
N ILE A 62 2.65 0.20 -11.27
CA ILE A 62 1.61 -0.29 -12.18
C ILE A 62 2.07 -1.61 -12.82
N ALA A 63 3.27 -1.64 -13.40
CA ALA A 63 3.80 -2.86 -14.02
C ALA A 63 3.95 -4.02 -13.03
N ASP A 64 4.36 -3.74 -11.78
CA ASP A 64 4.43 -4.75 -10.74
C ASP A 64 3.05 -5.22 -10.30
N ILE A 65 2.09 -4.31 -10.08
CA ILE A 65 0.71 -4.65 -9.70
C ILE A 65 0.07 -5.53 -10.78
N GLU A 66 0.19 -5.15 -12.04
CA GLU A 66 -0.41 -5.90 -13.16
C GLU A 66 0.19 -7.29 -13.32
N ARG A 67 1.48 -7.44 -12.99
CA ARG A 67 2.14 -8.74 -12.97
C ARG A 67 1.68 -9.60 -11.80
N GLU A 68 1.73 -9.07 -10.58
CA GLU A 68 1.44 -9.85 -9.35
C GLU A 68 -0.06 -10.15 -9.18
N LEU A 69 -0.94 -9.26 -9.66
CA LEU A 69 -2.39 -9.37 -9.47
C LEU A 69 -3.14 -9.76 -10.75
N LYS A 70 -2.44 -10.21 -11.79
CA LYS A 70 -2.98 -10.49 -13.13
C LYS A 70 -4.31 -11.25 -13.11
N ASP A 71 -4.42 -12.26 -12.26
CA ASP A 71 -5.58 -13.16 -12.22
C ASP A 71 -6.80 -12.55 -11.52
N VAL A 72 -6.59 -11.61 -10.59
CA VAL A 72 -7.67 -10.97 -9.81
C VAL A 72 -8.04 -9.59 -10.35
N LEU A 73 -7.16 -8.94 -11.11
CA LEU A 73 -7.40 -7.62 -11.70
C LEU A 73 -8.77 -7.46 -12.40
N PRO A 74 -9.24 -8.41 -13.23
CA PRO A 74 -10.53 -8.26 -13.93
C PRO A 74 -11.74 -8.12 -13.00
N VAL A 75 -11.62 -8.58 -11.75
CA VAL A 75 -12.71 -8.51 -10.76
C VAL A 75 -12.56 -7.35 -9.77
N LEU A 76 -11.34 -6.87 -9.50
CA LEU A 76 -11.10 -5.77 -8.54
C LEU A 76 -11.87 -4.50 -8.93
N GLY A 77 -11.94 -4.17 -10.22
CA GLY A 77 -12.64 -2.99 -10.73
C GLY A 77 -14.17 -3.01 -10.50
N LYS A 78 -14.74 -4.13 -10.07
CA LYS A 78 -16.16 -4.26 -9.69
C LYS A 78 -16.36 -4.26 -8.17
N MET A 79 -15.29 -4.30 -7.40
CA MET A 79 -15.31 -4.40 -5.95
C MET A 79 -15.08 -3.03 -5.31
N ASN A 80 -15.81 -2.79 -4.23
CA ASN A 80 -15.44 -1.74 -3.29
C ASN A 80 -14.44 -2.33 -2.28
N CYS A 81 -13.50 -1.53 -1.81
CA CYS A 81 -12.56 -1.95 -0.78
C CYS A 81 -12.46 -0.94 0.35
N ASN A 82 -12.27 -1.47 1.56
CA ASN A 82 -11.81 -0.68 2.69
C ASN A 82 -10.29 -0.85 2.80
N VAL A 83 -9.58 0.27 2.87
CA VAL A 83 -8.13 0.28 2.98
C VAL A 83 -7.74 0.50 4.43
N VAL A 84 -7.02 -0.48 4.97
CA VAL A 84 -6.45 -0.43 6.31
C VAL A 84 -4.94 -0.27 6.18
N ILE A 85 -4.42 0.85 6.68
CA ILE A 85 -2.97 1.12 6.73
C ILE A 85 -2.53 0.96 8.18
N ARG A 86 -1.56 0.08 8.42
CA ARG A 86 -0.95 -0.15 9.74
C ARG A 86 0.55 -0.05 9.66
N ARG A 87 1.17 0.35 10.78
CA ARG A 87 2.61 0.26 10.95
C ARG A 87 2.92 -0.84 11.97
N GLN A 88 3.64 -1.87 11.56
CA GLN A 88 3.98 -3.01 12.42
C GLN A 88 5.41 -3.44 12.17
N ALA A 89 6.18 -3.67 13.24
CA ALA A 89 7.60 -4.07 13.17
C ALA A 89 8.46 -3.18 12.25
N GLY A 90 8.13 -1.89 12.15
CA GLY A 90 8.82 -0.93 11.29
C GLY A 90 8.40 -0.96 9.81
N GLU A 91 7.53 -1.87 9.39
CA GLU A 91 6.94 -1.92 8.05
C GLU A 91 5.60 -1.18 8.01
N TYR A 92 5.26 -0.63 6.84
CA TYR A 92 3.86 -0.27 6.55
C TYR A 92 3.17 -1.45 5.90
N GLN A 93 1.99 -1.79 6.38
CA GLN A 93 1.12 -2.80 5.81
C GLN A 93 -0.16 -2.13 5.34
N LEU A 94 -0.54 -2.40 4.09
CA LEU A 94 -1.78 -1.98 3.47
C LEU A 94 -2.61 -3.22 3.21
N SER A 95 -3.85 -3.21 3.68
CA SER A 95 -4.83 -4.26 3.41
C SER A 95 -6.02 -3.63 2.70
N PHE A 96 -6.31 -4.11 1.49
CA PHE A 96 -7.45 -3.71 0.69
C PHE A 96 -8.51 -4.80 0.82
N GLU A 97 -9.41 -4.60 1.77
CA GLU A 97 -10.41 -5.56 2.19
C GLU A 97 -11.68 -5.39 1.34
N THR A 98 -11.98 -6.38 0.48
CA THR A 98 -13.18 -6.36 -0.38
C THR A 98 -14.38 -7.08 0.23
N GLY A 99 -14.17 -7.76 1.37
CA GLY A 99 -15.13 -8.66 1.99
C GLY A 99 -15.04 -10.12 1.50
N PHE A 100 -14.33 -10.38 0.41
CA PHE A 100 -14.11 -11.73 -0.15
C PHE A 100 -12.62 -12.08 -0.23
N GLU A 101 -11.82 -11.13 -0.71
CA GLU A 101 -10.37 -11.26 -0.84
C GLU A 101 -9.70 -10.08 -0.16
N VAL A 102 -8.45 -10.27 0.25
CA VAL A 102 -7.61 -9.18 0.76
C VAL A 102 -6.41 -9.04 -0.16
N VAL A 103 -6.35 -7.94 -0.91
CA VAL A 103 -5.09 -7.56 -1.56
C VAL A 103 -4.22 -6.91 -0.49
N SER A 104 -3.08 -7.52 -0.21
CA SER A 104 -2.14 -7.06 0.80
C SER A 104 -0.89 -6.52 0.16
N ALA A 105 -0.40 -5.40 0.68
CA ALA A 105 0.87 -4.83 0.32
C ALA A 105 1.66 -4.48 1.58
N ALA A 106 2.98 -4.62 1.52
CA ALA A 106 3.86 -4.21 2.60
C ALA A 106 5.06 -3.43 2.06
N VAL A 107 5.50 -2.42 2.81
CA VAL A 107 6.68 -1.59 2.48
C VAL A 107 7.65 -1.61 3.65
N ASP A 108 8.85 -2.14 3.39
CA ASP A 108 9.92 -2.26 4.38
C ASP A 108 10.61 -0.91 4.67
N PRO A 109 11.44 -0.81 5.73
CA PRO A 109 12.16 0.43 6.05
C PRO A 109 13.14 0.93 4.98
N LYS A 110 13.44 0.12 3.95
CA LYS A 110 14.28 0.50 2.81
C LYS A 110 13.44 1.00 1.61
N GLY A 111 12.11 1.01 1.74
CA GLY A 111 11.16 1.35 0.70
C GLY A 111 10.97 0.24 -0.35
N ARG A 112 11.42 -1.00 -0.09
CA ARG A 112 11.07 -2.14 -0.94
C ARG A 112 9.65 -2.55 -0.60
N TYR A 113 8.88 -2.92 -1.62
CA TYR A 113 7.51 -3.35 -1.43
C TYR A 113 7.26 -4.74 -1.99
N ARG A 114 6.23 -5.39 -1.45
CA ARG A 114 5.64 -6.63 -1.93
C ARG A 114 4.13 -6.47 -2.03
N ILE A 115 3.53 -7.15 -2.98
CA ILE A 115 2.09 -7.15 -3.25
C ILE A 115 1.67 -8.60 -3.37
N GLN A 116 0.58 -8.98 -2.73
CA GLN A 116 0.09 -10.35 -2.74
C GLN A 116 -1.43 -10.39 -2.52
N VAL A 117 -2.08 -11.42 -3.03
CA VAL A 117 -3.49 -11.71 -2.71
C VAL A 117 -3.52 -12.70 -1.55
N LEU A 118 -4.23 -12.34 -0.48
CA LEU A 118 -4.56 -13.24 0.61
C LEU A 118 -6.01 -13.68 0.42
N ARG A 119 -6.20 -14.98 0.12
CA ARG A 119 -7.53 -15.60 0.11
C ARG A 119 -7.87 -16.02 1.54
N GLY A 120 -9.13 -15.88 1.94
CA GLY A 120 -9.63 -16.04 3.32
C GLY A 120 -9.53 -17.43 3.96
N THR A 121 -8.50 -18.23 3.65
CA THR A 121 -8.20 -19.51 4.28
C THR A 121 -6.70 -19.63 4.43
N GLU A 122 -6.11 -18.97 5.43
CA GLU A 122 -4.85 -19.32 6.10
C GLU A 122 -4.44 -18.17 7.04
N ASN A 123 -5.04 -18.13 8.23
CA ASN A 123 -4.44 -17.65 9.49
C ASN A 123 -5.52 -17.65 10.58
N SER A 124 -5.96 -18.85 10.97
CA SER A 124 -6.28 -19.06 12.38
C SER A 124 -4.98 -19.52 13.03
N PRO A 125 -4.36 -18.76 13.95
CA PRO A 125 -3.35 -19.35 14.80
C PRO A 125 -4.04 -20.47 15.59
N GLN A 126 -3.66 -21.72 15.32
CA GLN A 126 -3.99 -22.81 16.22
C GLN A 126 -3.31 -22.50 17.55
N ILE A 127 -4.09 -22.11 18.54
CA ILE A 127 -3.65 -22.07 19.93
C ILE A 127 -3.61 -23.55 20.36
N PRO A 128 -2.44 -24.13 20.68
CA PRO A 128 -2.40 -25.46 21.26
C PRO A 128 -3.09 -25.39 22.63
N ALA A 129 -4.08 -26.27 22.83
CA ALA A 129 -4.66 -26.56 24.14
C ALA A 129 -3.65 -27.31 25.03
#